data_AF-X1SE25-F1
#
_entry.id   AF-X1SE25-F1
#
_cell.length_a   1.000
_cell.length_b   1.000
_cell.length_c   1.000
_cell.angle_alpha   90.00
_cell.angle_beta   90.00
_cell.angle_gamma   90.00
#
_symmetry.space_group_name_H-M   'P 1'
#
loop_
_entity.id
_entity.type
_entity.pdbx_description
1 polymer ?
#
loop_
_entity_poly.entity_id
_entity_poly.type
_entity_poly.pdbx_seq_one_letter_code
_entity_poly.pdbx_strand_id
1 'polypeptide(L)'
;MDYELKKLKVAQEAGTDTVMDLSTGGDLDMIRQTILKSCRLPLGTVPVYQAAVETIAETGALVKMKPDKIFEVIERQAEDGVDFVTVHCGLTRETLERLKGEGRITDIVSRGGAFLTTWMVANDRENPLYEQYDRLLEIAKRYDLTLSLGDSL
;
A
#
# COMPACT_ATOMS: atom_id res chain seq x y z
N MET A 1 1.40 -10.73 -17.25
CA MET A 1 0.53 -11.66 -16.50
C MET A 1 1.18 -13.02 -16.30
N ASP A 2 1.55 -13.74 -17.36
CA ASP A 2 2.06 -15.13 -17.26
C ASP A 2 3.21 -15.31 -16.26
N TYR A 3 4.13 -14.35 -16.20
CA TYR A 3 5.22 -14.37 -15.21
C TYR A 3 4.74 -14.24 -13.76
N GLU A 4 3.71 -13.45 -13.48
CA GLU A 4 3.13 -13.31 -12.14
C GLU A 4 2.49 -14.61 -11.68
N LEU A 5 1.72 -15.26 -12.55
CA LEU A 5 1.13 -16.57 -12.25
C LEU A 5 2.17 -17.66 -12.07
N LYS A 6 3.26 -17.63 -12.84
CA LYS A 6 4.39 -18.55 -12.66
C LYS A 6 5.08 -18.35 -11.31
N LYS A 7 5.31 -17.10 -10.88
CA LYS A 7 5.87 -16.80 -9.55
C LYS A 7 4.94 -17.28 -8.43
N LEU A 8 3.64 -17.01 -8.54
CA LEU A 8 2.63 -17.47 -7.58
C LEU A 8 2.64 -19.00 -7.45
N LYS A 9 2.68 -19.72 -8.57
CA LYS A 9 2.76 -21.18 -8.58
C LYS A 9 4.02 -21.68 -7.85
N VAL A 10 5.18 -21.13 -8.17
CA VAL A 10 6.45 -21.52 -7.54
C VAL A 10 6.43 -21.22 -6.03
N ALA A 11 5.87 -20.08 -5.61
CA ALA A 11 5.79 -19.73 -4.20
C ALA A 11 4.88 -20.70 -3.41
N GLN A 12 3.72 -21.07 -3.98
CA GLN A 12 2.82 -22.07 -3.38
C GLN A 12 3.46 -23.46 -3.32
N GLU A 13 4.17 -23.89 -4.38
CA GLU A 13 4.88 -25.18 -4.40
C GLU A 13 6.06 -25.22 -3.40
N ALA A 14 6.66 -24.07 -3.10
CA ALA A 14 7.70 -23.92 -2.08
C ALA A 14 7.16 -23.90 -0.64
N GLY A 15 5.84 -23.89 -0.44
CA GLY A 15 5.21 -23.92 0.88
C GLY A 15 5.17 -22.57 1.59
N THR A 16 5.10 -21.44 0.87
CA THR A 16 4.81 -20.13 1.51
C THR A 16 3.43 -20.13 2.16
N ASP A 17 3.27 -19.43 3.27
CA ASP A 17 1.99 -19.34 4.00
C ASP A 17 1.09 -18.22 3.47
N THR A 18 1.68 -17.12 2.99
CA THR A 18 0.98 -15.96 2.43
C THR A 18 1.72 -15.44 1.20
N VAL A 19 1.03 -14.68 0.36
CA VAL A 19 1.62 -13.99 -0.79
C VAL A 19 1.25 -12.51 -0.71
N MET A 20 2.11 -11.63 -1.23
CA MET A 20 1.75 -10.23 -1.42
C MET A 20 1.87 -9.84 -2.89
N ASP A 21 0.85 -9.16 -3.41
CA ASP A 21 0.93 -8.48 -4.70
C ASP A 21 1.50 -7.06 -4.49
N LEU A 22 2.76 -6.88 -4.93
CA LEU A 22 3.50 -5.62 -4.86
C LEU A 22 3.69 -4.98 -6.25
N SER A 23 2.78 -5.30 -7.18
CA SER A 23 2.81 -4.77 -8.55
C SER A 23 2.72 -3.25 -8.58
N THR A 24 3.49 -2.63 -9.48
CA THR A 24 3.53 -1.16 -9.66
C THR A 24 3.47 -0.74 -11.13
N GLY A 25 3.12 -1.65 -12.03
CA GLY A 25 3.05 -1.35 -13.46
C GLY A 25 2.02 -2.21 -14.19
N GLY A 26 1.49 -1.66 -15.28
CA GLY A 26 0.38 -2.25 -16.02
C GLY A 26 -0.96 -1.98 -15.35
N ASP A 27 -1.95 -2.82 -15.68
CA ASP A 27 -3.28 -2.78 -15.09
C ASP A 27 -3.26 -3.52 -13.74
N LEU A 28 -3.17 -2.74 -12.65
CA LEU A 28 -3.00 -3.26 -11.29
C LEU A 28 -4.26 -3.98 -10.78
N ASP A 29 -5.45 -3.53 -11.17
CA ASP A 29 -6.71 -4.19 -10.80
C ASP A 29 -6.79 -5.56 -11.48
N MET A 30 -6.53 -5.61 -12.79
CA MET A 30 -6.55 -6.86 -13.56
C MET A 30 -5.47 -7.85 -13.07
N ILE A 31 -4.27 -7.36 -12.73
CA ILE A 31 -3.20 -8.18 -12.13
C ILE A 31 -3.67 -8.80 -10.81
N ARG A 32 -4.09 -7.97 -9.86
CA ARG A 32 -4.53 -8.43 -8.53
C ARG A 32 -5.70 -9.41 -8.63
N GLN A 33 -6.74 -9.08 -9.38
CA GLN A 33 -7.91 -9.95 -9.57
C GLN A 33 -7.54 -11.30 -10.19
N THR A 34 -6.55 -11.33 -11.08
CA THR A 34 -6.07 -12.58 -11.69
C THR A 34 -5.26 -13.42 -10.70
N ILE A 35 -4.44 -12.78 -9.86
CA ILE A 35 -3.71 -13.43 -8.77
C ILE A 35 -4.70 -14.01 -7.76
N LEU A 36 -5.70 -13.24 -7.31
CA LEU A 36 -6.73 -13.68 -6.37
C LEU A 36 -7.47 -14.92 -6.86
N LYS A 37 -7.86 -14.97 -8.14
CA LYS A 37 -8.51 -16.15 -8.74
C LYS A 37 -7.64 -17.41 -8.74
N SER A 38 -6.32 -17.26 -8.66
CA SER A 38 -5.34 -18.34 -8.78
C SER A 38 -4.63 -18.67 -7.45
N CYS A 39 -4.78 -17.82 -6.44
CA CYS A 39 -4.12 -17.93 -5.15
C CYS A 39 -5.05 -18.65 -4.16
N ARG A 40 -4.52 -19.66 -3.46
CA ARG A 40 -5.25 -20.36 -2.39
C ARG A 40 -4.77 -19.98 -0.99
N LEU A 41 -3.85 -19.04 -0.90
CA LEU A 41 -3.25 -18.52 0.32
C LEU A 41 -3.77 -17.10 0.57
N PRO A 42 -3.70 -16.59 1.81
CA PRO A 42 -3.96 -15.19 2.08
C PRO A 42 -3.08 -14.29 1.20
N LEU A 43 -3.72 -13.35 0.51
CA LEU A 43 -3.09 -12.37 -0.36
C LEU A 43 -3.10 -11.00 0.32
N GLY A 44 -1.91 -10.41 0.44
CA GLY A 44 -1.72 -9.05 0.92
C GLY A 44 -1.33 -8.06 -0.16
N THR A 45 -1.49 -6.77 0.12
CA THR A 45 -1.08 -5.69 -0.78
C THR A 45 -0.48 -4.51 -0.01
N VAL A 46 0.03 -3.52 -0.76
CA VAL A 46 0.41 -2.20 -0.21
C VAL A 46 -0.38 -1.11 -0.97
N PRO A 47 -1.58 -0.73 -0.50
CA PRO A 47 -2.52 0.12 -1.24
C PRO A 47 -1.94 1.45 -1.74
N VAL A 48 -1.00 2.05 -0.99
CA VAL A 48 -0.37 3.31 -1.40
C VAL A 48 0.39 3.19 -2.72
N TYR A 49 0.83 2.00 -3.12
CA TYR A 49 1.50 1.81 -4.41
C TYR A 49 0.56 2.07 -5.57
N GLN A 50 -0.63 1.48 -5.52
CA GLN A 50 -1.63 1.68 -6.55
C GLN A 50 -2.16 3.12 -6.53
N ALA A 51 -2.44 3.67 -5.34
CA ALA A 51 -2.87 5.07 -5.22
C ALA A 51 -1.85 6.05 -5.84
N ALA A 52 -0.56 5.81 -5.60
CA ALA A 52 0.54 6.58 -6.17
C ALA A 52 0.63 6.43 -7.69
N VAL A 53 0.63 5.20 -8.20
CA VAL A 53 0.75 4.90 -9.63
C VAL A 53 -0.42 5.49 -10.41
N GLU A 54 -1.66 5.32 -9.95
CA GLU A 54 -2.84 5.91 -10.57
C GLU A 54 -2.80 7.43 -10.56
N THR A 55 -2.44 8.03 -9.42
CA THR A 55 -2.28 9.50 -9.33
C THR A 55 -1.26 10.01 -10.35
N ILE A 56 -0.11 9.35 -10.47
CA ILE A 56 0.93 9.75 -11.43
C ILE A 56 0.40 9.64 -12.85
N ALA A 57 -0.30 8.56 -13.19
CA ALA A 57 -0.89 8.38 -14.51
C ALA A 57 -1.98 9.42 -14.83
N GLU A 58 -2.82 9.77 -13.85
CA GLU A 58 -3.93 10.72 -13.99
C GLU A 58 -3.48 12.19 -14.00
N THR A 59 -2.49 12.54 -13.18
CA THR A 59 -2.17 13.95 -12.86
C THR A 59 -0.72 14.36 -13.15
N GLY A 60 0.13 13.40 -13.50
CA GLY A 60 1.55 13.56 -13.78
C GLY A 60 2.46 13.62 -12.55
N ALA A 61 1.94 13.63 -11.32
CA ALA A 61 2.78 13.72 -10.12
C ALA A 61 2.12 13.15 -8.86
N LEU A 62 2.85 12.34 -8.10
CA LEU A 62 2.41 11.76 -6.82
C LEU A 62 1.91 12.81 -5.83
N VAL A 63 2.56 13.97 -5.78
CA VAL A 63 2.23 15.05 -4.84
C VAL A 63 0.81 15.62 -5.04
N LYS A 64 0.17 15.35 -6.18
CA LYS A 64 -1.21 15.75 -6.47
C LYS A 64 -2.26 14.73 -6.02
N MET A 65 -1.85 13.63 -5.37
CA MET A 65 -2.77 12.61 -4.85
C MET A 65 -3.74 13.28 -3.86
N LYS A 66 -5.04 13.03 -4.01
CA LYS A 66 -6.02 13.44 -3.01
C LYS A 66 -5.97 12.47 -1.82
N PRO A 67 -6.12 12.93 -0.57
CA PRO A 67 -6.15 12.05 0.60
C PRO A 67 -7.15 10.89 0.45
N ASP A 68 -8.32 11.13 -0.13
CA ASP A 68 -9.36 10.12 -0.32
C ASP A 68 -8.93 8.95 -1.22
N LYS A 69 -8.02 9.18 -2.17
CA LYS A 69 -7.59 8.17 -3.15
C LYS A 69 -7.01 6.93 -2.46
N ILE A 70 -6.30 7.07 -1.34
CA ILE A 70 -5.74 5.92 -0.63
C ILE A 70 -6.85 5.05 -0.02
N PHE A 71 -7.91 5.66 0.50
CA PHE A 71 -9.06 4.95 1.06
C PHE A 71 -9.90 4.28 -0.02
N GLU A 72 -10.12 4.97 -1.15
CA GLU A 72 -10.80 4.39 -2.33
C GLU A 72 -10.06 3.14 -2.83
N VAL A 73 -8.73 3.18 -2.87
CA VAL A 73 -7.91 2.02 -3.28
C VAL A 73 -7.97 0.89 -2.24
N ILE A 74 -7.92 1.20 -0.94
CA ILE A 74 -8.07 0.18 0.11
C ILE A 74 -9.43 -0.52 0.00
N GLU A 75 -10.51 0.26 -0.16
CA GLU A 75 -11.86 -0.27 -0.30
C GLU A 75 -12.02 -1.12 -1.56
N ARG A 76 -11.52 -0.65 -2.72
CA ARG A 76 -11.52 -1.42 -3.97
C ARG A 76 -10.74 -2.74 -3.85
N GLN A 77 -9.60 -2.73 -3.17
CA GLN A 77 -8.81 -3.94 -2.93
C GLN A 77 -9.51 -4.92 -1.97
N ALA A 78 -10.20 -4.40 -0.95
CA ALA A 78 -11.01 -5.20 -0.05
C ALA A 78 -12.22 -5.83 -0.78
N GLU A 79 -12.86 -5.09 -1.68
CA GLU A 79 -13.96 -5.59 -2.53
C GLU A 79 -13.52 -6.72 -3.47
N ASP A 80 -12.29 -6.67 -3.98
CA ASP A 80 -11.73 -7.76 -4.78
C ASP A 80 -11.46 -9.03 -3.96
N GLY A 81 -11.30 -8.91 -2.63
CA GLY A 81 -11.04 -10.02 -1.72
C GLY A 81 -9.59 -10.12 -1.23
N VAL A 82 -8.86 -9.00 -1.13
CA VAL A 82 -7.56 -8.97 -0.43
C VAL A 82 -7.76 -9.27 1.05
N ASP A 83 -6.90 -10.12 1.63
CA ASP A 83 -7.01 -10.58 3.02
C ASP A 83 -6.36 -9.60 4.01
N PHE A 84 -5.26 -8.95 3.61
CA PHE A 84 -4.57 -7.96 4.44
C PHE A 84 -3.93 -6.82 3.65
N VAL A 85 -3.87 -5.65 4.26
CA VAL A 85 -3.22 -4.47 3.66
C VAL A 85 -2.10 -3.95 4.54
N THR A 86 -0.94 -3.69 3.93
CA THR A 86 0.14 -2.98 4.60
C THR A 86 -0.12 -1.47 4.54
N VAL A 87 -0.35 -0.87 5.69
CA VAL A 87 -0.71 0.54 5.86
C VAL A 87 0.30 1.24 6.76
N HIS A 88 0.87 2.33 6.24
CA HIS A 88 1.99 3.04 6.85
C HIS A 88 1.49 4.14 7.81
N CYS A 89 0.65 3.78 8.78
CA CYS A 89 -0.04 4.74 9.67
C CYS A 89 0.89 5.42 10.69
N GLY A 90 2.01 4.77 11.06
CA GLY A 90 2.97 5.29 12.04
C GLY A 90 3.91 6.39 11.51
N LEU A 91 3.87 6.65 10.20
CA LEU A 91 4.60 7.74 9.58
C LEU A 91 3.87 9.06 9.83
N THR A 92 4.24 9.77 10.89
CA THR A 92 3.68 11.10 11.21
C THR A 92 4.70 12.19 10.90
N ARG A 93 4.26 13.45 10.86
CA ARG A 93 5.17 14.60 10.75
C ARG A 93 6.19 14.64 11.88
N GLU A 94 5.77 14.30 13.10
CA GLU A 94 6.68 14.22 14.24
C GLU A 94 7.77 13.17 14.00
N THR A 95 7.40 11.98 13.52
CA THR A 95 8.40 10.93 13.24
C THR A 95 9.33 11.32 12.10
N LEU A 96 8.85 12.06 11.10
CA LEU A 96 9.69 12.63 10.02
C LEU A 96 10.67 13.69 10.54
N GLU A 97 10.27 14.55 11.46
CA GLU A 97 11.17 15.54 12.08
C GLU A 97 12.27 14.86 12.88
N ARG A 98 11.93 13.82 13.65
CA ARG A 98 12.90 13.01 14.38
C ARG A 98 13.89 12.33 13.44
N LEU A 99 13.41 11.74 12.35
CA LEU A 99 14.24 11.09 11.33
C LEU A 99 15.29 12.04 10.75
N LYS A 100 14.90 13.28 10.42
CA LYS A 100 15.83 14.31 9.91
C LYS A 100 16.96 14.62 10.89
N GLY A 101 16.69 14.54 12.20
CA GLY A 101 17.68 14.75 13.25
C GLY A 101 18.57 13.53 13.55
N GLU A 102 18.14 12.32 13.17
CA GLU A 102 18.85 11.07 13.47
C GLU A 102 20.14 10.89 12.67
N GLY A 103 20.20 11.45 11.45
CA GLY A 103 21.39 11.38 10.60
C GLY A 103 21.63 10.00 9.97
N ARG A 104 20.55 9.35 9.51
CA ARG A 104 20.64 8.05 8.84
C ARG A 104 21.50 8.10 7.57
N ILE A 105 22.18 7.00 7.28
CA ILE A 105 23.00 6.87 6.06
C ILE A 105 22.13 6.65 4.82
N THR A 106 21.06 5.87 4.95
CA THR A 106 20.19 5.44 3.83
C THR A 106 18.78 6.01 3.90
N ASP A 107 18.53 6.95 4.81
CA ASP A 107 17.23 7.61 5.03
C ASP A 107 16.04 6.63 5.10
N ILE A 108 15.05 6.80 4.22
CA ILE A 108 13.82 6.01 4.12
C ILE A 108 13.97 5.00 2.98
N VAL A 109 14.00 3.71 3.34
CA VAL A 109 14.12 2.59 2.37
C VAL A 109 12.78 1.93 2.05
N SER A 110 11.74 2.19 2.85
CA SER A 110 10.38 1.76 2.55
C SER A 110 9.82 2.58 1.39
N ARG A 111 9.43 1.91 0.29
CA ARG A 111 8.79 2.58 -0.85
C ARG A 111 7.49 3.27 -0.45
N GLY A 112 6.68 2.61 0.39
CA GLY A 112 5.41 3.16 0.85
C GLY A 112 5.62 4.34 1.79
N GLY A 113 6.61 4.25 2.68
CA GLY A 113 7.08 5.36 3.49
C GLY A 113 7.57 6.54 2.65
N ALA A 114 8.36 6.28 1.61
CA ALA A 114 8.89 7.30 0.71
C ALA A 114 7.77 8.02 -0.07
N PHE A 115 6.76 7.30 -0.57
CA PHE A 115 5.63 7.91 -1.26
C PHE A 115 4.82 8.84 -0.34
N LEU A 116 4.46 8.37 0.85
CA LEU A 116 3.74 9.19 1.82
C LEU A 116 4.56 10.38 2.30
N THR A 117 5.84 10.18 2.61
CA THR A 117 6.75 11.26 3.01
C THR A 117 6.82 12.35 1.93
N THR A 118 7.01 11.95 0.68
CA THR A 118 7.02 12.87 -0.47
C THR A 118 5.72 13.67 -0.55
N TRP A 119 4.58 13.01 -0.40
CA TRP A 119 3.28 13.66 -0.42
C TRP A 119 3.07 14.62 0.76
N MET A 120 3.39 14.19 1.99
CA MET A 120 3.24 14.96 3.22
C MET A 120 4.08 16.25 3.18
N VAL A 121 5.35 16.15 2.79
CA VAL A 121 6.27 17.29 2.70
C VAL A 121 5.80 18.27 1.61
N ALA A 122 5.40 17.76 0.43
CA ALA A 122 5.00 18.63 -0.67
C ALA A 122 3.67 19.37 -0.42
N ASN A 123 2.77 18.78 0.37
CA ASN A 123 1.46 19.36 0.67
C ASN A 123 1.40 20.08 2.03
N ASP A 124 2.47 20.02 2.82
CA ASP A 124 2.50 20.48 4.21
C ASP A 124 1.32 19.90 5.03
N ARG A 125 1.10 18.59 4.90
CA ARG A 125 0.00 17.85 5.54
C ARG A 125 0.50 16.68 6.38
N GLU A 126 -0.33 16.24 7.31
CA GLU A 126 -0.12 14.98 8.03
C GLU A 126 -0.54 13.79 7.17
N ASN A 127 -0.08 12.60 7.51
CA ASN A 127 -0.40 11.36 6.83
C ASN A 127 -1.91 11.08 6.87
N PRO A 128 -2.60 10.92 5.72
CA PRO A 128 -4.03 10.67 5.70
C PRO A 128 -4.47 9.43 6.48
N LEU A 129 -3.64 8.38 6.47
CA LEU A 129 -3.91 7.14 7.20
C LEU A 129 -3.77 7.30 8.71
N TYR A 130 -3.02 8.29 9.17
CA TYR A 130 -2.93 8.66 10.58
C TYR A 130 -4.09 9.58 10.97
N GLU A 131 -4.34 10.65 10.20
CA GLU A 131 -5.41 11.62 10.48
C GLU A 131 -6.81 10.99 10.46
N GLN A 132 -7.04 10.01 9.59
CA GLN A 132 -8.33 9.34 9.40
C GLN A 132 -8.25 7.84 9.74
N TYR A 133 -7.52 7.49 10.80
CA TYR A 133 -7.36 6.09 11.21
C TYR A 133 -8.71 5.41 11.52
N ASP A 134 -9.68 6.13 12.09
CA ASP A 134 -11.02 5.58 12.34
C ASP A 134 -11.74 5.18 11.05
N ARG A 135 -11.62 5.96 9.98
CA ARG A 135 -12.15 5.61 8.65
C ARG A 135 -11.49 4.35 8.10
N LEU A 136 -10.19 4.19 8.31
CA LEU A 136 -9.47 2.97 7.94
C LEU A 136 -10.03 1.76 8.71
N LEU A 137 -10.28 1.90 10.02
CA LEU A 137 -10.87 0.85 10.84
C LEU A 137 -12.31 0.50 10.40
N GLU A 138 -13.10 1.48 9.97
CA GLU A 138 -14.45 1.25 9.43
C GLU A 138 -14.42 0.40 8.17
N ILE A 139 -13.50 0.68 7.24
CA ILE A 139 -13.29 -0.13 6.03
C ILE A 139 -12.82 -1.52 6.45
N ALA A 140 -11.81 -1.61 7.32
CA ALA A 140 -11.25 -2.89 7.75
C ALA A 140 -12.32 -3.80 8.37
N LYS A 141 -13.16 -3.23 9.25
CA LYS A 141 -14.27 -3.93 9.88
C LYS A 141 -15.34 -4.38 8.89
N ARG A 142 -15.63 -3.58 7.85
CA ARG A 142 -16.69 -3.91 6.89
C ARG A 142 -16.35 -5.14 6.05
N TYR A 143 -15.07 -5.29 5.68
CA TYR A 143 -14.62 -6.34 4.77
C TYR A 143 -13.84 -7.47 5.48
N ASP A 144 -13.74 -7.44 6.81
CA ASP A 144 -12.86 -8.34 7.60
C ASP A 144 -11.40 -8.30 7.14
N LEU A 145 -10.93 -7.10 6.78
CA LEU A 145 -9.61 -6.87 6.22
C LEU A 145 -8.59 -6.71 7.35
N THR A 146 -7.55 -7.55 7.36
CA THR A 146 -6.50 -7.45 8.36
C THR A 146 -5.55 -6.28 8.06
N LEU A 147 -5.27 -5.46 9.07
CA LEU A 147 -4.31 -4.36 8.95
C LEU A 147 -2.90 -4.84 9.34
N SER A 148 -2.00 -4.87 8.36
CA SER A 148 -0.57 -5.01 8.58
C SER A 148 0.03 -3.61 8.77
N LEU A 149 0.32 -3.21 10.00
CA LEU A 149 0.86 -1.86 10.27
C LEU A 149 2.32 -1.79 9.78
N GLY A 150 2.55 -1.04 8.72
CA GLY A 150 3.81 -1.01 7.98
C GLY A 150 4.93 -0.24 8.68
N ASP A 151 6.15 -0.71 8.45
CA ASP A 151 7.42 -0.19 8.95
C ASP A 151 8.01 0.86 8.00
N SER A 152 7.43 2.07 8.04
CA SER A 152 7.82 3.18 7.16
C SER A 152 9.23 3.73 7.37
N LEU A 153 9.72 3.67 8.60
CA LEU A 153 10.90 4.37 9.11
C LEU A 153 11.78 3.39 9.85
#